data_AF-A0A534PW97-F1
#
_entry.id   AF-A0A534PW97-F1
#
_cell.length_a   1.000
_cell.length_b   1.000
_cell.length_c   1.000
_cell.angle_alpha   90.00
_cell.angle_beta   90.00
_cell.angle_gamma   90.00
#
_symmetry.space_group_name_H-M   'P 1'
#
loop_
_entity.id
_entity.type
_entity.pdbx_description
1 polymer ?
#
loop_
_entity_poly.entity_id
_entity_poly.type
_entity_poly.pdbx_seq_one_letter_code
_entity_poly.pdbx_strand_id
1 'polypeptide(L)'
;MVLKRIRSSLALKLMLASAIPSAVVLLVGLGVLVEHSRRIAVTNPALAFEELRDGAVVGTLLALTFAGMTVALAVRHFLIKPIQSLGQVMARAELGEFLVRARVHGEDELGKLSKSFNTMLSRVTDMAVTEIETREELSLQAELKSVNAQLQAHVGEMELLLEVSKAISGTLDLPEQLELLGKQICARLDVSEFSVMLVDEPTHQLVVEAVAGTALSGARGMRFHLGEGVAGEVAAKGQTIYVPDVANDPRYLHYKGRPKASGSFLAVPLRSKGRILGVMNMN
;
A
#
# COMPACT_ATOMS: atom_id res chain seq x y z
N MET A 1 -20.74 3.23 58.35
CA MET A 1 -20.21 4.54 57.86
C MET A 1 -18.73 4.76 58.23
N VAL A 2 -18.31 4.47 59.47
CA VAL A 2 -16.92 4.68 59.97
C VAL A 2 -15.85 3.84 59.26
N LEU A 3 -16.08 2.52 59.06
CA LEU A 3 -15.11 1.65 58.35
C LEU A 3 -14.81 2.11 56.91
N LYS A 4 -15.78 2.74 56.23
CA LYS A 4 -15.59 3.28 54.88
C LYS A 4 -14.64 4.48 54.88
N ARG A 5 -14.77 5.39 55.86
CA ARG A 5 -13.86 6.53 56.07
C ARG A 5 -12.43 6.08 56.42
N ILE A 6 -12.28 5.01 57.18
CA ILE A 6 -10.97 4.42 57.53
C ILE A 6 -10.29 3.85 56.29
N ARG A 7 -11.03 3.19 55.39
CA ARG A 7 -10.45 2.66 54.16
C ARG A 7 -10.00 3.74 53.18
N SER A 8 -10.66 4.90 53.19
CA SER A 8 -10.46 5.98 52.21
C SER A 8 -9.46 7.07 52.64
N SER A 9 -8.94 7.04 53.86
CA SER A 9 -7.99 8.04 54.36
C SER A 9 -6.76 7.38 54.97
N LEU A 10 -5.60 7.65 54.38
CA LEU A 10 -4.32 7.17 54.85
C LEU A 10 -3.99 7.69 56.25
N ALA A 11 -4.28 8.96 56.52
CA ALA A 11 -4.10 9.59 57.82
C ALA A 11 -4.90 8.86 58.92
N LEU A 12 -6.15 8.48 58.62
CA LEU A 12 -7.00 7.79 59.59
C LEU A 12 -6.51 6.35 59.86
N LYS A 13 -5.94 5.65 58.86
CA LYS A 13 -5.31 4.34 59.07
C LYS A 13 -4.07 4.43 59.96
N LEU A 14 -3.21 5.41 59.71
CA LEU A 14 -2.00 5.64 60.51
C LEU A 14 -2.35 5.99 61.97
N MET A 15 -3.35 6.87 62.17
CA MET A 15 -3.82 7.23 63.50
C MET A 15 -4.41 6.03 64.25
N LEU A 16 -5.29 5.24 63.62
CA LEU A 16 -5.92 4.10 64.30
C LEU A 16 -4.94 2.94 64.55
N ALA A 17 -4.00 2.68 63.62
CA ALA A 17 -3.03 1.61 63.75
C ALA A 17 -2.03 1.84 64.91
N SER A 18 -1.80 3.09 65.30
CA SER A 18 -0.90 3.45 66.41
C SER A 18 -1.63 3.75 67.72
N ALA A 19 -2.78 4.43 67.66
CA ALA A 19 -3.50 4.88 68.84
C ALA A 19 -4.18 3.72 69.61
N ILE A 20 -4.80 2.76 68.92
CA ILE A 20 -5.56 1.69 69.58
C ILE A 20 -4.65 0.77 70.40
N PRO A 21 -3.54 0.22 69.87
CA PRO A 21 -2.67 -0.66 70.64
C PRO A 21 -2.02 0.05 71.83
N SER A 22 -1.59 1.31 71.62
CA SER A 22 -0.94 2.10 72.66
C SER A 22 -1.89 2.42 73.83
N ALA A 23 -3.15 2.77 73.52
CA ALA A 23 -4.17 3.01 74.54
C ALA A 23 -4.49 1.75 75.36
N VAL A 24 -4.54 0.58 74.72
CA VAL A 24 -4.76 -0.72 75.40
C VAL A 24 -3.61 -1.04 76.34
N VAL A 25 -2.36 -0.90 75.88
CA VAL A 25 -1.16 -1.14 76.73
C VAL A 25 -1.15 -0.21 77.93
N LEU A 26 -1.49 1.07 77.75
CA LEU A 26 -1.53 2.05 78.84
C LEU A 26 -2.63 1.75 79.87
N LEU A 27 -3.85 1.43 79.42
CA LEU A 27 -4.97 1.09 80.31
C LEU A 27 -4.71 -0.19 81.11
N VAL A 28 -4.19 -1.23 80.46
CA VAL A 28 -3.85 -2.50 81.11
C VAL A 28 -2.69 -2.30 82.09
N GLY A 29 -1.63 -1.58 81.68
CA GLY A 29 -0.47 -1.29 82.53
C GLY A 29 -0.85 -0.50 83.79
N LEU A 30 -1.71 0.53 83.64
CA LEU A 30 -2.20 1.31 84.77
C LEU A 30 -3.04 0.46 85.73
N GLY A 31 -3.93 -0.39 85.20
CA GLY A 31 -4.75 -1.28 86.03
C GLY A 31 -3.92 -2.25 86.87
N VAL A 32 -2.87 -2.84 86.28
CA VAL A 32 -1.94 -3.73 87.00
C VAL A 32 -1.18 -2.97 88.09
N LEU A 33 -0.70 -1.77 87.79
CA LEU A 33 0.05 -0.93 88.73
C LEU A 33 -0.81 -0.49 89.93
N VAL A 34 -2.06 -0.08 89.68
CA VAL A 34 -3.00 0.32 90.74
C VAL A 34 -3.36 -0.86 91.64
N GLU A 35 -3.63 -2.03 91.08
CA GLU A 35 -3.95 -3.21 91.88
C GLU A 35 -2.74 -3.70 92.71
N HIS A 36 -1.53 -3.62 92.15
CA HIS A 36 -0.30 -3.98 92.86
C HIS A 36 -0.02 -3.03 94.03
N SER A 37 -0.06 -1.72 93.79
CA SER A 37 0.14 -0.71 94.84
C SER A 37 -0.93 -0.77 95.93
N ARG A 38 -2.19 -1.08 95.58
CA ARG A 38 -3.28 -1.27 96.54
C ARG A 38 -3.00 -2.41 97.53
N ARG A 39 -2.39 -3.51 97.07
CA ARG A 39 -2.02 -4.64 97.95
C ARG A 39 -0.91 -4.25 98.94
N ILE A 40 0.08 -3.49 98.49
CA ILE A 40 1.19 -3.02 99.34
C ILE A 40 0.69 -2.01 100.37
N ALA A 41 -0.26 -1.14 99.98
CA ALA A 41 -0.80 -0.08 100.84
C ALA A 41 -1.47 -0.62 102.13
N VAL A 42 -1.98 -1.86 102.11
CA VAL A 42 -2.53 -2.53 103.29
C VAL A 42 -1.46 -2.78 104.36
N THR A 43 -0.20 -2.98 103.95
CA THR A 43 0.92 -3.34 104.86
C THR A 43 1.83 -2.15 105.15
N ASN A 44 2.15 -1.34 104.14
CA ASN A 44 2.97 -0.14 104.29
C ASN A 44 2.55 0.95 103.28
N PRO A 45 1.83 2.00 103.73
CA PRO A 45 1.30 3.02 102.83
C PRO A 45 2.38 3.94 102.24
N ALA A 46 3.52 4.13 102.92
CA ALA A 46 4.60 4.96 102.42
C ALA A 46 5.33 4.28 101.26
N LEU A 47 5.65 2.98 101.40
CA LEU A 47 6.23 2.17 100.32
C LEU A 47 5.30 2.05 99.11
N ALA A 48 3.99 1.93 99.35
CA ALA A 48 3.01 1.86 98.26
C ALA A 48 2.99 3.12 97.39
N PHE A 49 3.25 4.30 97.97
CA PHE A 49 3.31 5.55 97.21
C PHE A 49 4.58 5.65 96.36
N GLU A 50 5.73 5.22 96.89
CA GLU A 50 7.00 5.20 96.13
C GLU A 50 6.93 4.22 94.94
N GLU A 51 6.43 3.01 95.16
CA GLU A 51 6.22 1.99 94.11
C GLU A 51 5.22 2.46 93.05
N LEU A 52 4.14 3.15 93.45
CA LEU A 52 3.18 3.72 92.51
C LEU A 52 3.80 4.81 91.65
N ARG A 53 4.62 5.69 92.24
CA ARG A 53 5.31 6.77 91.52
C ARG A 53 6.32 6.19 90.53
N ASP A 54 7.22 5.33 91.00
CA ASP A 54 8.32 4.81 90.18
C ASP A 54 7.77 3.88 89.09
N GLY A 55 6.77 3.06 89.41
CA GLY A 55 6.04 2.25 88.43
C GLY A 55 5.27 3.07 87.40
N ALA A 56 4.75 4.24 87.76
CA ALA A 56 4.11 5.15 86.80
C ALA A 56 5.14 5.76 85.82
N VAL A 57 6.33 6.11 86.29
CA VAL A 57 7.42 6.61 85.41
C VAL A 57 7.88 5.52 84.45
N VAL A 58 8.13 4.31 84.94
CA VAL A 58 8.54 3.19 84.08
C VAL A 58 7.44 2.81 83.09
N GLY A 59 6.18 2.75 83.54
CA GLY A 59 5.03 2.45 82.70
C GLY A 59 4.82 3.47 81.59
N THR A 60 5.01 4.77 81.86
CA THR A 60 4.91 5.82 80.84
C THR A 60 6.03 5.73 79.80
N LEU A 61 7.27 5.46 80.21
CA LEU A 61 8.39 5.22 79.29
C LEU A 61 8.14 3.99 78.39
N LEU A 62 7.66 2.89 78.95
CA LEU A 62 7.30 1.70 78.17
C LEU A 62 6.15 1.96 77.20
N ALA A 63 5.11 2.70 77.63
CA ALA A 63 4.01 3.07 76.75
C ALA A 63 4.48 3.97 75.60
N LEU A 64 5.39 4.91 75.85
CA LEU A 64 5.96 5.79 74.82
C LEU A 64 6.82 5.02 73.81
N THR A 65 7.66 4.10 74.27
CA THR A 65 8.47 3.26 73.36
C THR A 65 7.60 2.33 72.52
N PHE A 66 6.57 1.72 73.12
CA PHE A 66 5.60 0.90 72.40
C PHE A 66 4.81 1.72 71.36
N ALA A 67 4.37 2.93 71.72
CA ALA A 67 3.71 3.85 70.79
C ALA A 67 4.63 4.22 69.62
N GLY A 68 5.91 4.54 69.90
CA GLY A 68 6.91 4.79 68.85
C GLY A 68 7.09 3.61 67.91
N MET A 69 7.19 2.39 68.44
CA MET A 69 7.36 1.16 67.64
C MET A 69 6.14 0.88 66.76
N THR A 70 4.92 1.05 67.28
CA THR A 70 3.69 0.84 66.51
C THR A 70 3.54 1.88 65.39
N VAL A 71 3.85 3.16 65.66
CA VAL A 71 3.89 4.21 64.62
C VAL A 71 4.90 3.86 63.54
N ALA A 72 6.12 3.45 63.90
CA ALA A 72 7.17 3.10 62.93
C ALA A 72 6.74 1.93 62.03
N LEU A 73 6.13 0.88 62.60
CA LEU A 73 5.60 -0.25 61.84
C LEU A 73 4.43 0.16 60.93
N ALA A 74 3.53 1.01 61.42
CA ALA A 74 2.42 1.54 60.64
C ALA A 74 2.91 2.39 59.45
N VAL A 75 3.85 3.30 59.67
CA VAL A 75 4.47 4.11 58.60
C VAL A 75 5.15 3.22 57.57
N ARG A 76 5.91 2.21 58.02
CA ARG A 76 6.57 1.27 57.10
C ARG A 76 5.57 0.52 56.21
N HIS A 77 4.45 0.08 56.79
CA HIS A 77 3.45 -0.72 56.09
C HIS A 77 2.54 0.12 55.18
N PHE A 78 2.06 1.27 55.67
CA PHE A 78 1.07 2.09 54.97
C PHE A 78 1.68 3.16 54.06
N LEU A 79 2.92 3.61 54.30
CA LEU A 79 3.59 4.65 53.51
C LEU A 79 4.79 4.11 52.73
N ILE A 80 5.82 3.64 53.44
CA ILE A 80 7.13 3.40 52.82
C ILE A 80 7.07 2.28 51.78
N LYS A 81 6.51 1.11 52.14
CA LYS A 81 6.44 -0.04 51.22
C LYS A 81 5.62 0.27 49.94
N PRO A 82 4.40 0.83 50.01
CA PRO A 82 3.65 1.21 48.81
C PRO A 82 4.37 2.23 47.94
N ILE A 83 5.00 3.25 48.53
CA ILE A 83 5.75 4.27 47.78
C ILE A 83 6.96 3.65 47.06
N GLN A 84 7.74 2.82 47.75
CA GLN A 84 8.88 2.12 47.13
C GLN A 84 8.43 1.21 45.99
N SER A 85 7.31 0.49 46.17
CA SER A 85 6.75 -0.36 45.12
C SER A 85 6.33 0.47 43.90
N LEU A 86 5.69 1.62 44.09
CA LEU A 86 5.31 2.51 42.99
C LEU A 86 6.55 3.08 42.29
N GLY A 87 7.55 3.51 43.06
CA GLY A 87 8.83 4.02 42.52
C GLY A 87 9.57 2.99 41.67
N GLN A 88 9.56 1.71 42.06
CA GLN A 88 10.15 0.63 41.25
C GLN A 88 9.44 0.46 39.90
N VAL A 89 8.10 0.55 39.88
CA VAL A 89 7.35 0.49 38.61
C VAL A 89 7.62 1.73 37.76
N MET A 90 7.72 2.91 38.38
CA MET A 90 8.09 4.16 37.68
C MET A 90 9.47 4.04 37.03
N ALA A 91 10.47 3.53 37.75
CA ALA A 91 11.81 3.33 37.20
C ALA A 91 11.84 2.34 36.03
N ARG A 92 11.03 1.27 36.08
CA ARG A 92 10.90 0.33 34.94
C ARG A 92 10.19 0.97 33.75
N ALA A 93 9.16 1.78 33.99
CA ALA A 93 8.49 2.53 32.94
C ALA A 93 9.43 3.54 32.26
N GLU A 94 10.34 4.17 33.02
CA GLU A 94 11.38 5.06 32.47
C GLU A 94 12.35 4.33 31.52
N LEU A 95 12.60 3.04 31.77
CA LEU A 95 13.38 2.17 30.88
C LEU A 95 12.57 1.63 29.68
N GLY A 96 11.32 2.07 29.51
CA GLY A 96 10.46 1.68 28.38
C GLY A 96 9.58 0.45 28.64
N GLU A 97 9.60 -0.13 29.85
CA GLU A 97 8.73 -1.27 30.19
C GLU A 97 7.29 -0.82 30.51
N PHE A 98 6.57 -0.27 29.54
CA PHE A 98 5.24 0.31 29.80
C PHE A 98 4.13 -0.71 30.08
N LEU A 99 4.38 -2.02 30.00
CA LEU A 99 3.41 -3.07 30.34
C LEU A 99 3.37 -3.40 31.83
N VAL A 100 4.38 -2.97 32.61
CA VAL A 100 4.35 -3.19 34.07
C VAL A 100 3.25 -2.35 34.71
N ARG A 101 2.69 -2.84 35.82
CA ARG A 101 1.61 -2.14 36.55
C ARG A 101 1.93 -2.10 38.04
N ALA A 102 1.72 -0.95 38.65
CA ALA A 102 1.86 -0.77 40.08
C ALA A 102 0.69 -1.43 40.81
N ARG A 103 0.99 -2.17 41.88
CA ARG A 103 -0.05 -2.76 42.72
C ARG A 103 -0.79 -1.67 43.48
N VAL A 104 -2.11 -1.64 43.32
CA VAL A 104 -2.97 -0.67 44.01
C VAL A 104 -3.23 -1.14 45.44
N HIS A 105 -2.65 -0.43 46.41
CA HIS A 105 -2.84 -0.71 47.83
C HIS A 105 -3.94 0.18 48.39
N GLY A 106 -5.16 -0.36 48.52
CA GLY A 106 -6.29 0.35 49.13
C GLY A 106 -6.95 1.41 48.24
N GLU A 107 -7.88 2.18 48.83
CA GLU A 107 -8.66 3.24 48.16
C GLU A 107 -8.32 4.66 48.67
N ASP A 108 -7.22 4.77 49.41
CA ASP A 108 -6.71 6.03 49.92
C ASP A 108 -5.92 6.80 48.85
N GLU A 109 -5.24 7.86 49.26
CA GLU A 109 -4.50 8.76 48.39
C GLU A 109 -3.40 8.03 47.59
N LEU A 110 -2.69 7.08 48.21
CA LEU A 110 -1.66 6.28 47.54
C LEU A 110 -2.28 5.26 46.57
N GLY A 111 -3.41 4.67 46.96
CA GLY A 111 -4.20 3.81 46.07
C GLY A 111 -4.68 4.56 44.81
N LYS A 112 -5.21 5.78 44.98
CA LYS A 112 -5.63 6.64 43.87
C LYS A 112 -4.46 7.01 42.96
N LEU A 113 -3.33 7.41 43.53
CA LEU A 113 -2.13 7.74 42.76
C LEU A 113 -1.65 6.55 41.92
N SER A 114 -1.62 5.35 42.51
CA SER A 114 -1.25 4.12 41.80
C SER A 114 -2.20 3.82 40.65
N LYS A 115 -3.52 4.03 40.84
CA LYS A 115 -4.52 3.88 39.76
C LYS A 115 -4.27 4.89 38.63
N SER A 116 -4.11 6.17 38.96
CA SER A 116 -3.85 7.23 37.98
C SER A 116 -2.59 6.97 37.17
N PHE A 117 -1.51 6.50 37.82
CA PHE A 117 -0.28 6.12 37.14
C PHE A 117 -0.49 4.93 36.18
N ASN A 118 -1.18 3.87 36.63
CA ASN A 118 -1.51 2.75 35.75
C ASN A 118 -2.37 3.17 34.54
N THR A 119 -3.31 4.11 34.72
CA THR A 119 -4.10 4.67 33.61
C THR A 119 -3.23 5.44 32.62
N MET A 120 -2.25 6.23 33.11
CA MET A 120 -1.29 6.90 32.25
C MET A 120 -0.50 5.89 31.41
N LEU A 121 0.04 4.84 32.05
CA LEU A 121 0.78 3.79 31.33
C LEU A 121 -0.07 3.12 30.25
N SER A 122 -1.36 2.85 30.53
CA SER A 122 -2.28 2.29 29.52
C SER A 122 -2.45 3.22 28.32
N ARG A 123 -2.67 4.53 28.55
CA ARG A 123 -2.81 5.49 27.45
C ARG A 123 -1.56 5.61 26.60
N VAL A 124 -0.37 5.57 27.23
CA VAL A 124 0.90 5.59 26.51
C VAL A 124 1.05 4.34 25.63
N THR A 125 0.74 3.16 26.16
CA THR A 125 0.80 1.91 25.36
C THR A 125 -0.21 1.93 24.23
N ASP A 126 -1.44 2.39 24.49
CA ASP A 126 -2.50 2.44 23.47
C ASP A 126 -2.12 3.43 22.36
N MET A 127 -1.57 4.60 22.71
CA MET A 127 -1.07 5.58 21.73
C MET A 127 0.07 5.01 20.87
N ALA A 128 1.04 4.32 21.48
CA ALA A 128 2.16 3.74 20.75
C ALA A 128 1.69 2.67 19.74
N VAL A 129 0.68 1.86 20.10
CA VAL A 129 0.07 0.89 19.18
C VAL A 129 -0.60 1.61 18.01
N THR A 130 -1.41 2.65 18.28
CA THR A 130 -2.09 3.39 17.21
C THR A 130 -1.14 4.14 16.26
N GLU A 131 0.02 4.61 16.75
CA GLU A 131 1.02 5.27 15.89
C GLU A 131 1.71 4.27 14.94
N ILE A 132 1.95 3.03 15.39
CA ILE A 132 2.54 1.98 14.56
C ILE A 132 1.57 1.59 13.46
N GLU A 133 0.30 1.31 13.80
CA GLU A 133 -0.74 0.93 12.84
C GLU A 133 -0.95 2.00 11.76
N THR A 134 -1.01 3.28 12.17
CA THR A 134 -1.19 4.39 11.22
C THR A 134 0.01 4.61 10.31
N ARG A 135 1.24 4.42 10.79
CA ARG A 135 2.44 4.50 9.92
C ARG A 135 2.46 3.39 8.87
N GLU A 136 2.13 2.16 9.26
CA GLU A 136 2.08 1.03 8.34
C GLU A 136 1.02 1.26 7.25
N GLU A 137 -0.18 1.70 7.64
CA GLU A 137 -1.27 2.01 6.70
C GLU A 137 -0.90 3.14 5.73
N LEU A 138 -0.29 4.23 6.22
CA LEU A 138 0.19 5.32 5.36
C LEU A 138 1.26 4.87 4.37
N SER A 139 2.16 3.97 4.80
CA SER A 139 3.22 3.45 3.94
C SER A 139 2.66 2.57 2.81
N LEU A 140 1.70 1.69 3.13
CA LEU A 140 1.00 0.85 2.16
C LEU A 140 0.19 1.71 1.18
N GLN A 141 -0.46 2.76 1.67
CA GLN A 141 -1.23 3.67 0.82
C GLN A 141 -0.33 4.46 -0.15
N ALA A 142 0.86 4.88 0.31
CA ALA A 142 1.84 5.53 -0.55
C ALA A 142 2.39 4.58 -1.62
N GLU A 143 2.69 3.33 -1.26
CA GLU A 143 3.13 2.29 -2.19
C GLU A 143 2.05 1.97 -3.23
N LEU A 144 0.79 1.77 -2.81
CA LEU A 144 -0.33 1.52 -3.70
C LEU A 144 -0.53 2.67 -4.70
N LYS A 145 -0.43 3.92 -4.25
CA LYS A 145 -0.51 5.10 -5.11
C LYS A 145 0.63 5.13 -6.14
N SER A 146 1.85 4.82 -5.70
CA SER A 146 3.02 4.73 -6.59
C SER A 146 2.84 3.66 -7.67
N VAL A 147 2.45 2.45 -7.28
CA VAL A 147 2.22 1.33 -8.20
C VAL A 147 1.10 1.65 -9.19
N ASN A 148 0.00 2.25 -8.71
CA ASN A 148 -1.11 2.64 -9.58
C ASN A 148 -0.70 3.74 -10.57
N ALA A 149 0.11 4.72 -10.15
CA ALA A 149 0.67 5.74 -11.04
C ALA A 149 1.59 5.14 -12.11
N GLN A 150 2.43 4.16 -11.76
CA GLN A 150 3.26 3.43 -12.73
C GLN A 150 2.41 2.63 -13.71
N LEU A 151 1.37 1.94 -13.23
CA LEU A 151 0.45 1.19 -14.08
C LEU A 151 -0.26 2.12 -15.08
N GLN A 152 -0.75 3.27 -14.60
CA GLN A 152 -1.37 4.28 -15.47
C GLN A 152 -0.39 4.81 -16.53
N ALA A 153 0.88 5.02 -16.18
CA ALA A 153 1.90 5.43 -17.14
C ALA A 153 2.14 4.36 -18.22
N HIS A 154 2.24 3.08 -17.85
CA HIS A 154 2.38 1.98 -18.82
C HIS A 154 1.13 1.80 -19.70
N VAL A 155 -0.07 1.97 -19.16
CA VAL A 155 -1.30 1.95 -19.96
C VAL A 155 -1.27 3.06 -21.01
N GLY A 156 -0.90 4.29 -20.61
CA GLY A 156 -0.77 5.40 -21.55
C GLY A 156 0.30 5.17 -22.62
N GLU A 157 1.43 4.56 -22.27
CA GLU A 157 2.46 4.17 -23.23
C GLU A 157 1.94 3.12 -24.24
N MET A 158 1.21 2.11 -23.76
CA MET A 158 0.57 1.11 -24.63
C MET A 158 -0.50 1.71 -25.54
N GLU A 159 -1.29 2.67 -25.05
CA GLU A 159 -2.26 3.41 -25.87
C GLU A 159 -1.58 4.20 -26.97
N LEU A 160 -0.48 4.91 -26.65
CA LEU A 160 0.32 5.64 -27.63
C LEU A 160 0.92 4.68 -28.69
N LEU A 161 1.48 3.55 -28.26
CA LEU A 161 2.02 2.54 -29.18
C LEU A 161 0.92 1.96 -30.08
N LEU A 162 -0.27 1.72 -29.55
CA LEU A 162 -1.43 1.28 -30.34
C LEU A 162 -1.91 2.36 -31.30
N GLU A 163 -1.92 3.63 -30.91
CA GLU A 163 -2.28 4.75 -31.76
C GLU A 163 -1.28 4.91 -32.91
N VAL A 164 0.03 4.86 -32.61
CA VAL A 164 1.10 4.86 -33.61
C VAL A 164 0.98 3.64 -34.53
N SER A 165 0.76 2.44 -33.97
CA SER A 165 0.53 1.24 -34.76
C SER A 165 -0.69 1.37 -35.66
N LYS A 166 -1.80 1.95 -35.19
CA LYS A 166 -3.00 2.20 -35.99
C LYS A 166 -2.79 3.28 -37.03
N ALA A 167 -2.00 4.32 -36.76
CA ALA A 167 -1.66 5.33 -37.76
C ALA A 167 -0.81 4.72 -38.88
N ILE A 168 0.15 3.84 -38.53
CA ILE A 168 0.99 3.11 -39.49
C ILE A 168 0.16 2.07 -40.26
N SER A 169 -0.74 1.33 -39.61
CA SER A 169 -1.59 0.32 -40.25
C SER A 169 -2.83 0.91 -40.94
N GLY A 170 -3.20 2.15 -40.63
CA GLY A 170 -4.51 2.73 -40.95
C GLY A 170 -4.51 3.75 -42.07
N THR A 171 -3.46 3.85 -42.89
CA THR A 171 -3.49 4.70 -44.09
C THR A 171 -3.40 3.88 -45.36
N LEU A 172 -4.56 3.79 -46.03
CA LEU A 172 -4.87 3.37 -47.40
C LEU A 172 -5.13 1.87 -47.60
N ASP A 173 -6.33 1.57 -48.12
CA ASP A 173 -6.69 0.25 -48.69
C ASP A 173 -5.59 -0.16 -49.69
N LEU A 174 -5.24 -1.45 -49.79
CA LEU A 174 -4.12 -1.89 -50.64
C LEU A 174 -4.19 -1.32 -52.07
N PRO A 175 -5.37 -1.24 -52.72
CA PRO A 175 -5.56 -0.51 -53.98
C PRO A 175 -5.17 0.96 -53.93
N GLU A 176 -5.52 1.70 -52.88
CA GLU A 176 -5.21 3.13 -52.73
C GLU A 176 -3.70 3.36 -52.54
N GLN A 177 -3.00 2.46 -51.82
CA GLN A 177 -1.54 2.50 -51.72
C GLN A 177 -0.86 2.27 -53.06
N LEU A 178 -1.34 1.27 -53.83
CA LEU A 178 -0.81 0.95 -55.14
C LEU A 178 -1.10 2.07 -56.16
N GLU A 179 -2.26 2.73 -56.08
CA GLU A 179 -2.58 3.90 -56.90
C GLU A 179 -1.68 5.10 -56.57
N LEU A 180 -1.43 5.36 -55.28
CA LEU A 180 -0.52 6.42 -54.85
C LEU A 180 0.92 6.17 -55.34
N LEU A 181 1.40 4.93 -55.20
CA LEU A 181 2.71 4.52 -55.73
C LEU A 181 2.77 4.69 -57.25
N GLY A 182 1.73 4.25 -57.97
CA GLY A 182 1.63 4.40 -59.42
C GLY A 182 1.72 5.85 -59.88
N LYS A 183 1.02 6.77 -59.19
CA LYS A 183 1.11 8.22 -59.49
C LYS A 183 2.53 8.76 -59.32
N GLN A 184 3.26 8.31 -58.30
CA GLN A 184 4.66 8.72 -58.10
C GLN A 184 5.60 8.16 -59.17
N ILE A 185 5.35 6.94 -59.64
CA ILE A 185 6.11 6.30 -60.72
C ILE A 185 5.89 7.05 -62.05
N CYS A 186 4.64 7.28 -62.44
CA CYS A 186 4.31 8.06 -63.65
C CYS A 186 4.99 9.44 -63.65
N ALA A 187 4.96 10.14 -62.51
CA ALA A 187 5.56 11.48 -62.40
C ALA A 187 7.10 11.50 -62.47
N ARG A 188 7.78 10.42 -62.06
CA ARG A 188 9.26 10.37 -62.01
C ARG A 188 9.91 9.72 -63.22
N LEU A 189 9.23 8.77 -63.86
CA LEU A 189 9.76 8.00 -64.98
C LEU A 189 9.21 8.44 -66.34
N ASP A 190 8.40 9.51 -66.37
CA ASP A 190 7.73 10.02 -67.58
C ASP A 190 6.91 8.94 -68.32
N VAL A 191 6.24 8.11 -67.51
CA VAL A 191 5.37 7.02 -67.97
C VAL A 191 3.93 7.55 -68.02
N SER A 192 3.24 7.30 -69.13
CA SER A 192 1.89 7.82 -69.36
C SER A 192 0.84 7.07 -68.57
N GLU A 193 1.01 5.75 -68.42
CA GLU A 193 0.04 4.87 -67.80
C GLU A 193 0.69 3.81 -66.91
N PHE A 194 0.05 3.50 -65.79
CA PHE A 194 0.49 2.47 -64.86
C PHE A 194 -0.70 1.65 -64.36
N SER A 195 -0.53 0.35 -64.21
CA SER A 195 -1.50 -0.48 -63.51
C SER A 195 -0.86 -1.63 -62.74
N VAL A 196 -1.54 -2.06 -61.68
CA VAL A 196 -1.23 -3.31 -60.97
C VAL A 196 -2.42 -4.25 -61.10
N MET A 197 -2.13 -5.46 -61.58
CA MET A 197 -3.07 -6.57 -61.62
C MET A 197 -2.65 -7.60 -60.59
N LEU A 198 -3.56 -8.09 -59.75
CA LEU A 198 -3.30 -9.16 -58.79
C LEU A 198 -3.97 -10.45 -59.23
N VAL A 199 -3.35 -11.59 -58.91
CA VAL A 199 -3.93 -12.90 -59.16
C VAL A 199 -5.01 -13.17 -58.12
N ASP A 200 -6.23 -13.38 -58.57
CA ASP A 200 -7.35 -13.85 -57.76
C ASP A 200 -7.29 -15.38 -57.68
N GLU A 201 -6.84 -15.90 -56.53
CA GLU A 201 -6.59 -17.33 -56.31
C GLU A 201 -7.80 -18.24 -56.59
N PRO A 202 -9.04 -17.91 -56.20
CA PRO A 202 -10.20 -18.77 -56.45
C PRO A 202 -10.58 -18.89 -57.93
N THR A 203 -10.41 -17.81 -58.71
CA THR A 203 -10.83 -17.79 -60.12
C THR A 203 -9.66 -18.01 -61.09
N HIS A 204 -8.42 -18.01 -60.60
CA HIS A 204 -7.21 -18.05 -61.41
C HIS A 204 -7.19 -16.98 -62.53
N GLN A 205 -7.67 -15.79 -62.21
CA GLN A 205 -7.70 -14.63 -63.11
C GLN A 205 -6.86 -13.48 -62.55
N LEU A 206 -6.35 -12.63 -63.43
CA LEU A 206 -5.75 -11.35 -63.07
C LEU A 206 -6.83 -10.29 -62.95
N VAL A 207 -6.88 -9.60 -61.81
CA VAL A 207 -7.81 -8.50 -61.54
C VAL A 207 -7.05 -7.20 -61.46
N VAL A 208 -7.52 -6.16 -62.17
CA VAL A 208 -6.92 -4.81 -62.08
C VAL A 208 -7.30 -4.18 -60.74
N GLU A 209 -6.31 -4.01 -59.85
CA GLU A 209 -6.51 -3.48 -58.50
C GLU A 209 -6.19 -2.00 -58.40
N ALA A 210 -5.20 -1.52 -59.15
CA ALA A 210 -4.79 -0.12 -59.12
C ALA A 210 -4.43 0.38 -60.52
N VAL A 211 -4.75 1.66 -60.76
CA VAL A 211 -4.46 2.37 -62.01
C VAL A 211 -3.95 3.78 -61.71
N ALA A 212 -2.96 4.23 -62.46
CA ALA A 212 -2.53 5.63 -62.48
C ALA A 212 -2.37 6.09 -63.93
N GLY A 213 -2.75 7.35 -64.18
CA GLY A 213 -2.94 7.90 -65.52
C GLY A 213 -4.43 8.03 -65.89
N THR A 214 -4.77 9.05 -66.68
CA THR A 214 -6.16 9.35 -67.07
C THR A 214 -6.71 8.35 -68.09
N ALA A 215 -5.82 7.62 -68.74
CA ALA A 215 -6.17 6.71 -69.80
C ALA A 215 -6.79 5.38 -69.31
N LEU A 216 -6.43 4.98 -68.09
CA LEU A 216 -6.90 3.76 -67.45
C LEU A 216 -8.03 4.02 -66.42
N SER A 217 -8.58 5.25 -66.39
CA SER A 217 -9.70 5.59 -65.52
C SER A 217 -10.93 4.74 -65.88
N GLY A 218 -11.29 3.81 -65.00
CA GLY A 218 -12.39 2.84 -65.20
C GLY A 218 -11.95 1.40 -65.50
N ALA A 219 -10.65 1.12 -65.59
CA ALA A 219 -10.11 -0.22 -65.80
C ALA A 219 -10.09 -1.09 -64.53
N ARG A 220 -10.27 -0.49 -63.34
CA ARG A 220 -10.28 -1.20 -62.05
C ARG A 220 -11.40 -2.24 -62.00
N GLY A 221 -11.09 -3.44 -61.50
CA GLY A 221 -12.01 -4.57 -61.41
C GLY A 221 -12.13 -5.42 -62.69
N MET A 222 -11.49 -5.04 -63.79
CA MET A 222 -11.43 -5.90 -64.98
C MET A 222 -10.64 -7.18 -64.71
N ARG A 223 -11.05 -8.28 -65.36
CA ARG A 223 -10.47 -9.60 -65.19
C ARG A 223 -9.91 -10.14 -66.51
N PHE A 224 -8.75 -10.79 -66.44
CA PHE A 224 -8.08 -11.45 -67.56
C PHE A 224 -7.65 -12.86 -67.16
N HIS A 225 -7.62 -13.80 -68.08
CA HIS A 225 -7.12 -15.14 -67.80
C HIS A 225 -5.59 -15.15 -67.74
N LEU A 226 -5.03 -16.07 -66.95
CA LEU A 226 -3.60 -16.35 -67.01
C LEU A 226 -3.22 -16.84 -68.43
N GLY A 227 -2.17 -16.27 -69.00
CA GLY A 227 -1.78 -16.46 -70.40
C GLY A 227 -2.51 -15.56 -71.42
N GLU A 228 -3.51 -14.78 -71.00
CA GLU A 228 -4.25 -13.87 -71.88
C GLU A 228 -3.53 -12.53 -72.04
N GLY A 229 -3.10 -12.23 -73.26
CA GLY A 229 -2.33 -11.03 -73.58
C GLY A 229 -0.97 -10.94 -72.89
N VAL A 230 -0.29 -9.80 -73.02
CA VAL A 230 1.07 -9.61 -72.47
C VAL A 230 1.09 -9.78 -70.94
N ALA A 231 0.15 -9.16 -70.22
CA ALA A 231 0.09 -9.25 -68.76
C ALA A 231 -0.25 -10.67 -68.28
N GLY A 232 -1.19 -11.37 -68.93
CA GLY A 232 -1.49 -12.76 -68.61
C GLY A 232 -0.31 -13.69 -68.88
N GLU A 233 0.44 -13.46 -69.96
CA GLU A 233 1.66 -14.21 -70.27
C GLU A 233 2.75 -14.01 -69.19
N VAL A 234 2.95 -12.78 -68.72
CA VAL A 234 3.87 -12.47 -67.62
C VAL A 234 3.43 -13.16 -66.33
N ALA A 235 2.14 -13.18 -66.01
CA ALA A 235 1.65 -13.86 -64.82
C ALA A 235 1.84 -15.38 -64.89
N ALA A 236 1.65 -15.98 -66.06
CA ALA A 236 1.79 -17.42 -66.27
C ALA A 236 3.25 -17.89 -66.28
N LYS A 237 4.14 -17.17 -66.98
CA LYS A 237 5.56 -17.54 -67.13
C LYS A 237 6.46 -16.95 -66.05
N GLY A 238 5.99 -15.90 -65.39
CA GLY A 238 6.76 -15.12 -64.43
C GLY A 238 7.93 -14.36 -65.04
N GLN A 239 7.96 -14.15 -66.36
CA GLN A 239 9.08 -13.46 -67.03
C GLN A 239 8.64 -12.04 -67.42
N THR A 240 9.53 -11.06 -67.21
CA THR A 240 9.29 -9.69 -67.64
C THR A 240 9.23 -9.62 -69.15
N ILE A 241 8.23 -8.94 -69.71
CA ILE A 241 8.10 -8.74 -71.15
C ILE A 241 8.11 -7.24 -71.45
N TYR A 242 9.02 -6.85 -72.34
CA TYR A 242 9.08 -5.50 -72.92
C TYR A 242 8.61 -5.55 -74.37
N VAL A 243 7.68 -4.68 -74.73
CA VAL A 243 7.12 -4.52 -76.07
C VAL A 243 7.53 -3.13 -76.55
N PRO A 244 8.42 -2.99 -77.55
CA PRO A 244 8.89 -1.69 -78.02
C PRO A 244 7.79 -0.83 -78.67
N ASP A 245 6.80 -1.47 -79.30
CA ASP A 245 5.66 -0.80 -79.92
C ASP A 245 4.40 -1.67 -79.85
N VAL A 246 3.45 -1.26 -79.00
CA VAL A 246 2.18 -1.97 -78.81
C VAL A 246 1.27 -1.95 -80.03
N ALA A 247 1.47 -1.03 -80.99
CA ALA A 247 0.68 -1.00 -82.22
C ALA A 247 0.93 -2.23 -83.12
N ASN A 248 2.09 -2.87 -82.94
CA ASN A 248 2.61 -3.95 -83.77
C ASN A 248 2.66 -5.31 -83.05
N ASP A 249 2.36 -5.39 -81.75
CA ASP A 249 2.34 -6.65 -80.99
C ASP A 249 0.90 -7.18 -80.83
N PRO A 250 0.56 -8.33 -81.46
CA PRO A 250 -0.81 -8.87 -81.40
C PRO A 250 -1.21 -9.38 -80.02
N ARG A 251 -0.26 -9.54 -79.08
CA ARG A 251 -0.53 -9.95 -77.71
C ARG A 251 -1.00 -8.78 -76.85
N TYR A 252 -0.82 -7.54 -77.30
CA TYR A 252 -1.27 -6.37 -76.57
C TYR A 252 -2.78 -6.20 -76.72
N LEU A 253 -3.51 -6.29 -75.61
CA LEU A 253 -4.96 -6.13 -75.59
C LEU A 253 -5.30 -4.65 -75.43
N HIS A 254 -5.72 -4.02 -76.52
CA HIS A 254 -6.25 -2.66 -76.46
C HIS A 254 -7.56 -2.64 -75.67
N TYR A 255 -7.63 -1.80 -74.65
CA TYR A 255 -8.84 -1.57 -73.88
C TYR A 255 -10.01 -1.15 -74.80
N LYS A 256 -11.16 -1.81 -74.62
CA LYS A 256 -12.34 -1.71 -75.51
C LYS A 256 -12.77 -0.25 -75.70
N GLY A 257 -12.62 0.26 -76.92
CA GLY A 257 -13.11 1.58 -77.32
C GLY A 257 -12.05 2.67 -77.55
N ARG A 258 -10.75 2.36 -77.45
CA ARG A 258 -9.67 3.31 -77.77
C ARG A 258 -9.02 3.06 -79.13
N PRO A 259 -8.56 4.12 -79.83
CA PRO A 259 -7.71 3.96 -81.01
C PRO A 259 -6.41 3.24 -80.64
N LYS A 260 -5.78 2.57 -81.61
CA LYS A 260 -4.47 1.90 -81.43
C LYS A 260 -3.49 2.90 -80.83
N ALA A 261 -3.15 2.70 -79.56
CA ALA A 261 -2.06 3.43 -78.92
C ALA A 261 -0.74 3.03 -79.60
N SER A 262 0.15 3.99 -79.76
CA SER A 262 1.54 3.77 -80.19
C SER A 262 2.46 4.06 -79.01
N GLY A 263 3.43 3.20 -78.73
CA GLY A 263 4.31 3.36 -77.58
C GLY A 263 4.84 2.05 -77.05
N SER A 264 5.80 2.14 -76.14
CA SER A 264 6.43 0.97 -75.53
C SER A 264 5.70 0.53 -74.26
N PHE A 265 5.53 -0.77 -74.07
CA PHE A 265 4.88 -1.33 -72.88
C PHE A 265 5.82 -2.29 -72.15
N LEU A 266 5.82 -2.22 -70.82
CA LEU A 266 6.58 -3.12 -69.96
C LEU A 266 5.64 -3.78 -68.94
N ALA A 267 5.67 -5.11 -68.90
CA ALA A 267 4.97 -5.92 -67.92
C ALA A 267 5.97 -6.68 -67.04
N VAL A 268 5.92 -6.43 -65.73
CA VAL A 268 6.84 -6.96 -64.73
C VAL A 268 6.07 -7.82 -63.72
N PRO A 269 6.50 -9.06 -63.44
CA PRO A 269 5.83 -9.93 -62.48
C PRO A 269 6.09 -9.49 -61.04
N LEU A 270 5.03 -9.40 -60.23
CA LEU A 270 5.13 -9.20 -58.78
C LEU A 270 5.33 -10.56 -58.11
N ARG A 271 6.50 -10.78 -57.51
CA ARG A 271 6.92 -12.06 -56.92
C ARG A 271 7.08 -11.93 -55.41
N SER A 272 6.56 -12.91 -54.66
CA SER A 272 6.84 -13.06 -53.23
C SER A 272 6.93 -14.52 -52.85
N LYS A 273 7.96 -14.89 -52.08
CA LYS A 273 8.21 -16.27 -51.59
C LYS A 273 8.12 -17.34 -52.69
N GLY A 274 8.63 -17.02 -53.89
CA GLY A 274 8.63 -17.94 -55.05
C GLY A 274 7.31 -18.01 -55.83
N ARG A 275 6.26 -17.30 -55.41
CA ARG A 275 4.95 -17.26 -56.08
C ARG A 275 4.74 -15.94 -56.83
N ILE A 276 4.06 -16.00 -57.97
CA ILE A 276 3.57 -14.82 -58.69
C ILE A 276 2.29 -14.33 -57.99
N LEU A 277 2.32 -13.11 -57.49
CA LEU A 277 1.17 -12.45 -56.85
C LEU A 277 0.38 -11.60 -57.84
N GLY A 278 0.99 -11.19 -58.94
CA GLY A 278 0.39 -10.24 -59.88
C GLY A 278 1.38 -9.74 -60.92
N VAL A 279 0.98 -8.70 -61.64
CA VAL A 279 1.75 -8.05 -62.71
C VAL A 279 1.61 -6.55 -62.58
N MET A 280 2.74 -5.86 -62.71
CA MET A 280 2.84 -4.41 -62.79
C MET A 280 3.09 -4.02 -64.25
N ASN A 281 2.25 -3.14 -64.78
CA ASN A 281 2.28 -2.72 -66.17
C ASN A 281 2.57 -1.23 -66.28
N MET A 282 3.32 -0.83 -67.31
CA MET A 282 3.59 0.57 -67.63
C MET A 282 3.67 0.80 -69.14
N ASN A 283 3.17 1.96 -69.59
CA ASN A 283 3.16 2.43 -70.98
C ASN A 283 3.54 3.92 -71.03
#